data_AF-A0A533YQK7-F1
#
_entry.id   AF-A0A533YQK7-F1
#
_cell.length_a   1.000
_cell.length_b   1.000
_cell.length_c   1.000
_cell.angle_alpha   90.00
_cell.angle_beta   90.00
_cell.angle_gamma   90.00
#
_symmetry.space_group_name_H-M   'P 1'
#
loop_
_entity.id
_entity.type
_entity.pdbx_description
1 polymer ?
#
loop_
_entity_poly.entity_id
_entity_poly.type
_entity_poly.pdbx_seq_one_letter_code
_entity_poly.pdbx_strand_id
1 'polypeptide(L)' 'MPPQSDSLSDAGLCASCRHARRIESAKGSDFIQCTLSRTDPSFPKYPALPVIRCRGYERLPDPGEVKTKHPK' A
#
# COMPACT_ATOMS: atom_id res chain seq x y z
N MET A 1 20.84 -8.01 -15.03
CA MET A 1 19.44 -8.41 -14.82
C MET A 1 19.04 -7.95 -13.43
N PRO A 2 18.17 -6.95 -13.25
CA PRO A 2 17.69 -6.57 -11.92
C PRO A 2 16.61 -7.59 -11.48
N PRO A 3 16.67 -8.15 -10.26
CA PRO A 3 15.58 -8.95 -9.72
C PRO A 3 14.42 -8.02 -9.36
N GLN A 4 13.46 -7.90 -10.27
CA GLN A 4 12.17 -7.28 -9.96
C GLN A 4 11.30 -8.31 -9.26
N SER A 5 11.53 -8.51 -7.96
CA SER A 5 10.60 -9.25 -7.12
C SER A 5 10.27 -8.34 -5.95
N ASP A 6 9.47 -7.32 -6.26
CA ASP A 6 8.81 -6.49 -5.28
C ASP A 6 7.82 -7.40 -4.54
N SER A 7 8.28 -8.08 -3.49
CA SER A 7 7.47 -8.96 -2.64
C SER A 7 6.20 -8.29 -2.10
N LEU A 8 6.12 -6.97 -2.22
CA LEU A 8 5.02 -6.14 -1.81
C LEU A 8 3.98 -5.89 -2.89
N SER A 9 4.31 -6.16 -4.16
CA SER A 9 3.33 -6.24 -5.23
C SER A 9 2.35 -7.40 -4.97
N ASP A 10 2.77 -8.42 -4.22
CA ASP A 10 1.90 -9.48 -3.71
C ASP A 10 0.99 -9.02 -2.55
N ALA A 11 1.23 -7.85 -1.95
CA ALA A 11 0.34 -7.33 -0.90
C ALA A 11 -1.07 -6.94 -1.43
N GLY A 12 -1.28 -6.97 -2.75
CA GLY A 12 -2.55 -6.66 -3.39
C GLY A 12 -2.87 -5.16 -3.34
N LEU A 13 -4.09 -4.81 -2.93
CA LEU A 13 -4.50 -3.40 -2.81
C LEU A 13 -3.62 -2.62 -1.84
N CYS A 14 -3.13 -3.28 -0.78
CA CYS A 14 -2.28 -2.64 0.20
C CYS A 14 -0.89 -2.23 -0.35
N ALA A 15 -0.45 -2.75 -1.51
CA ALA A 15 0.82 -2.40 -2.13
C ALA A 15 0.87 -0.92 -2.56
N SER A 16 -0.25 -0.40 -3.07
CA SER A 16 -0.38 0.97 -3.60
C SER A 16 -1.28 1.84 -2.73
N CYS A 17 -1.57 1.42 -1.49
CA CYS A 17 -2.48 2.14 -0.60
C CYS A 17 -1.75 3.22 0.20
N ARG A 18 -2.33 4.41 0.30
CA ARG A 18 -1.78 5.53 1.07
C ARG A 18 -1.75 5.27 2.57
N HIS A 19 -2.68 4.48 3.08
CA HIS A 19 -2.75 4.12 4.50
C HIS A 19 -1.92 2.88 4.86
N ALA A 20 -1.37 2.18 3.87
CA ALA A 20 -0.53 1.03 4.10
C ALA A 20 0.91 1.48 4.34
N ARG A 21 1.52 0.99 5.43
CA ARG A 21 2.90 1.26 5.78
C ARG A 21 3.70 -0.03 5.72
N ARG A 22 4.74 -0.06 4.88
CA ARG A 22 5.72 -1.15 4.79
C ARG A 22 6.64 -1.13 6.01
N ILE A 23 6.78 -2.28 6.66
CA ILE A 23 7.65 -2.50 7.81
C ILE A 23 8.55 -3.69 7.46
N GLU A 24 9.84 -3.42 7.33
CA GLU A 24 10.84 -4.44 7.04
C GLU A 24 11.30 -5.05 8.36
N SER A 25 11.14 -6.37 8.52
CA SER A 25 11.66 -7.09 9.68
C SER A 25 13.10 -7.52 9.45
N ALA A 26 13.92 -7.49 10.50
CA ALA A 26 15.31 -7.93 10.47
C ALA A 26 15.52 -9.39 10.02
N LYS A 27 14.44 -10.19 9.96
CA LYS A 27 14.45 -11.57 9.47
C LYS A 27 14.22 -11.71 7.95
N GLY A 28 14.12 -10.59 7.22
CA GLY A 28 13.95 -10.57 5.77
C GLY A 28 12.50 -10.70 5.29
N SER A 29 11.52 -10.49 6.17
CA SER A 29 10.10 -10.45 5.81
C SER A 29 9.59 -9.02 5.88
N ASP A 30 8.98 -8.56 4.80
CA ASP A 30 8.20 -7.32 4.79
C ASP A 30 6.78 -7.57 5.30
N PHE A 31 6.29 -6.63 6.11
CA PHE A 31 4.92 -6.63 6.60
C PHE A 31 4.26 -5.31 6.25
N ILE A 32 2.98 -5.36 5.91
CA ILE A 32 2.17 -4.15 5.77
C ILE A 32 1.40 -3.90 7.07
N GLN A 33 1.50 -2.69 7.59
CA GLN A 33 0.68 -2.18 8.67
C GLN A 33 -0.36 -1.20 8.13
N CYS A 34 -1.62 -1.41 8.49
CA CYS A 34 -2.69 -0.47 8.15
C CYS A 34 -2.78 0.63 9.20
N THR A 35 -2.59 1.89 8.82
CA THR A 35 -2.73 3.01 9.77
C THR A 35 -4.18 3.32 10.11
N LEU A 36 -5.14 2.93 9.25
CA LEU A 36 -6.58 3.09 9.50
C LEU A 36 -7.03 2.35 10.76
N SER A 37 -6.37 1.26 11.15
CA SER A 37 -6.68 0.52 12.38
C SER A 37 -6.56 1.38 13.64
N ARG A 38 -5.89 2.54 13.57
CA ARG A 38 -5.78 3.50 14.68
C ARG A 38 -7.03 4.36 14.84
N THR A 39 -7.75 4.60 13.74
CA THR A 39 -8.94 5.45 13.71
C THR A 39 -10.22 4.62 13.70
N ASP A 40 -10.20 3.48 13.00
CA ASP A 40 -11.33 2.57 12.90
C ASP A 40 -10.90 1.14 13.29
N PRO A 41 -11.47 0.57 14.36
CA PRO A 41 -11.10 -0.75 14.86
C PRO A 41 -11.61 -1.90 13.98
N SER A 42 -12.44 -1.63 12.96
CA SER A 42 -12.87 -2.65 12.00
C SER A 42 -11.75 -3.04 11.04
N PHE A 43 -10.68 -2.23 10.94
CA PHE A 43 -9.51 -2.55 10.15
C PHE A 43 -8.46 -3.29 10.99
N PRO A 44 -8.00 -4.47 10.54
CA PRO A 44 -6.91 -5.16 11.22
C PRO A 44 -5.60 -4.37 11.09
N LYS A 45 -4.85 -4.25 12.19
CA LYS A 45 -3.53 -3.59 12.21
C LYS A 45 -2.54 -4.24 11.25
N TYR A 46 -2.60 -5.56 11.14
CA TYR A 46 -1.82 -6.38 10.21
C TYR A 46 -2.79 -7.17 9.34
N PRO A 47 -3.19 -6.65 8.16
CA PRO A 47 -4.05 -7.40 7.27
C PRO A 47 -3.32 -8.64 6.73
N ALA A 48 -4.03 -9.75 6.59
CA ALA A 48 -3.51 -10.93 5.91
C ALA A 48 -3.37 -10.63 4.41
N LEU A 49 -2.17 -10.83 3.87
CA LEU A 49 -1.88 -10.65 2.45
C LEU A 49 -2.14 -11.96 1.69
N PRO A 50 -2.53 -11.90 0.39
CA PRO A 50 -2.81 -10.70 -0.41
C PRO A 50 -4.16 -10.04 -0.06
N VAL A 51 -4.20 -8.71 0.06
CA VAL A 51 -5.46 -7.98 0.32
C VAL A 51 -6.19 -7.72 -1.00
N ILE A 52 -7.21 -8.53 -1.26
CA ILE A 52 -8.03 -8.42 -2.48
C ILE A 52 -9.17 -7.40 -2.35
N ARG A 53 -9.64 -7.15 -1.12
CA ARG A 53 -10.74 -6.21 -0.83
C ARG A 53 -10.45 -5.41 0.43
N CYS A 54 -10.45 -4.09 0.33
CA CYS A 54 -10.34 -3.19 1.46
C CYS A 54 -11.32 -2.02 1.28
N ARG A 55 -12.16 -1.76 2.29
CA ARG A 55 -13.18 -0.70 2.24
C ARG A 55 -12.59 0.71 2.32
N GLY A 56 -11.42 0.85 2.95
CA GLY A 56 -10.69 2.11 3.10
C GLY A 56 -9.47 2.19 2.17
N TYR A 57 -9.47 1.45 1.05
CA TYR A 57 -8.37 1.53 0.09
C TYR A 57 -8.37 2.90 -0.59
N GLU A 58 -7.30 3.66 -0.37
CA GLU A 58 -7.02 4.90 -1.07
C GLU A 58 -5.70 4.74 -1.81
N ARG A 59 -5.73 4.78 -3.14
CA ARG A 59 -4.51 4.67 -3.96
C ARG A 59 -3.63 5.90 -3.71
N LEU A 60 -2.34 5.70 -3.50
CA LEU A 60 -1.37 6.80 -3.53
C LEU A 60 -1.52 7.53 -4.88
N PRO A 61 -1.74 8.85 -4.90
CA PRO A 61 -1.77 9.57 -6.16
C PRO A 61 -0.42 9.36 -6.85
N ASP A 62 -0.45 8.81 -8.06
CA ASP A 62 0.75 8.64 -8.86
C ASP A 62 1.43 10.01 -9.00
N PRO A 63 2.73 10.15 -8.67
CA PRO A 63 3.42 11.44 -8.77
C PRO A 63 3.52 11.98 -10.21
N GLY A 64 2.93 11.29 -11.19
CA GLY A 64 2.83 11.68 -12.59
C GLY A 64 1.54 12.38 -13.01
N GLU A 65 0.50 12.46 -12.17
CA GLU A 65 -0.70 13.26 -12.50
C GLU A 65 -0.50 14.74 -12.14
N VAL A 66 0.56 15.34 -12.67
CA VAL A 66 0.65 16.79 -12.81
C VAL A 66 -0.29 17.17 -13.94
N LYS A 67 -1.58 17.28 -13.59
CA LYS A 67 -2.62 18.11 -14.23
C LYS A 67 -2.03 19.01 -15.32
N THR A 68 -2.03 18.52 -16.56
CA THR A 68 -1.69 19.25 -17.78
C THR A 68 -2.73 20.34 -17.98
N LYS A 69 -2.62 21.44 -17.23
CA LYS A 69 -3.24 22.70 -17.66
C LYS A 69 -2.33 23.25 -18.75
N HIS A 70 -2.72 22.98 -19.99
CA HIS A 70 -2.28 23.69 -21.17
C HIS A 70 -3.21 24.91 -21.32
N PRO A 71 -2.85 26.12 -20.87
CA PRO A 71 -3.52 27.32 -21.35
C PRO A 71 -3.02 27.65 -22.75
N LYS A 72 -3.99 27.91 -23.64
CA LYS A 72 -3.90 28.25 -25.07
C LYS A 72 -3.19 29.58 -25.33
#